data_AF-A0A5M7QA52-F1
#
_entry.id   AF-A0A5M7QA52-F1
#
_cell.length_a   1.000
_cell.length_b   1.000
_cell.length_c   1.000
_cell.angle_alpha   90.00
_cell.angle_beta   90.00
_cell.angle_gamma   90.00
#
_symmetry.space_group_name_H-M   'P 1'
#
loop_
_entity.id
_entity.type
_entity.pdbx_description
1 polymer ?
#
loop_
_entity_poly.entity_id
_entity_poly.type
_entity_poly.pdbx_seq_one_letter_code
_entity_poly.pdbx_strand_id
1 'polypeptide(L)'
;MRSLRQSLARANQALKTDYPEPALLYQQRGTAAGTAWLAAWEIRINPVLLLENQQAFIDEVVPHELAHLLVWKQFGRVAPHGKEWKWMMEQVLGVPARRTHQFEIASVRSKTFAYRCQCQQHQLTVRRHNRVVRKESEYRCVHCGSLLTAGEFVPA
;
A
#
# COMPACT_ATOMS: atom_id res chain seq x y z
N MET A 1 12.81 -2.67 -13.90
CA MET A 1 12.99 -1.22 -13.64
C MET A 1 14.44 -0.97 -13.25
N ARG A 2 15.09 0.15 -13.65
CA ARG A 2 16.53 0.37 -13.40
C ARG A 2 16.88 0.50 -11.91
N SER A 3 16.08 1.23 -11.15
CA SER A 3 16.29 1.43 -9.70
C SER A 3 16.36 0.10 -8.95
N LEU A 4 15.42 -0.82 -9.21
CA LEU A 4 15.39 -2.15 -8.60
C LEU A 4 16.73 -2.88 -8.77
N ARG A 5 17.24 -2.95 -9.99
CA ARG A 5 18.51 -3.65 -10.28
C ARG A 5 19.71 -2.98 -9.63
N GLN A 6 19.72 -1.65 -9.58
CA GLN A 6 20.79 -0.89 -8.93
C GLN A 6 20.80 -1.11 -7.41
N SER A 7 19.63 -1.05 -6.77
CA SER A 7 19.47 -1.32 -5.34
C SER A 7 19.81 -2.77 -5.01
N LEU A 8 19.39 -3.73 -5.83
CA LEU A 8 19.72 -5.14 -5.66
C LEU A 8 21.22 -5.40 -5.82
N ALA A 9 21.86 -4.83 -6.86
CA ALA A 9 23.30 -4.97 -7.06
C ALA A 9 24.08 -4.41 -5.87
N ARG A 10 23.66 -3.25 -5.34
CA ARG A 10 24.26 -2.66 -4.13
C ARG A 10 24.12 -3.60 -2.92
N ALA A 11 22.94 -4.19 -2.73
CA ALA A 11 22.71 -5.15 -1.64
C ALA A 11 23.55 -6.42 -1.80
N ASN A 12 23.58 -7.02 -2.99
CA ASN A 12 24.37 -8.22 -3.29
C ASN A 12 25.87 -7.96 -3.03
N GLN A 13 26.39 -6.80 -3.45
CA GLN A 13 27.76 -6.39 -3.17
C GLN A 13 28.04 -6.24 -1.67
N ALA A 14 27.21 -5.47 -0.96
CA ALA A 14 27.42 -5.18 0.46
C ALA A 14 27.27 -6.41 1.36
N LEU A 15 26.33 -7.30 1.01
CA LEU A 15 26.03 -8.52 1.77
C LEU A 15 26.89 -9.72 1.33
N LYS A 16 27.66 -9.58 0.25
CA LYS A 16 28.41 -10.68 -0.40
C LYS A 16 27.51 -11.88 -0.72
N THR A 17 26.37 -11.57 -1.33
CA THR A 17 25.33 -12.54 -1.73
C THR A 17 25.01 -12.37 -3.21
N ASP A 18 24.18 -13.27 -3.74
CA ASP A 18 23.63 -13.17 -5.09
C ASP A 18 22.11 -13.41 -5.07
N TYR A 19 21.36 -12.50 -4.45
CA TYR A 19 19.92 -12.60 -4.45
C TYR A 19 19.37 -12.39 -5.87
N PRO A 20 18.39 -13.22 -6.32
CA PRO A 20 17.80 -13.08 -7.65
C PRO A 20 16.94 -11.81 -7.76
N GLU A 21 16.78 -11.28 -8.98
CA GLU A 21 15.89 -10.14 -9.22
C GLU A 21 14.43 -10.52 -8.89
N PRO A 22 13.74 -9.81 -7.98
CA PRO A 22 12.35 -10.08 -7.68
C PRO A 22 11.45 -9.69 -8.85
N ALA A 23 10.33 -10.39 -8.99
CA ALA A 23 9.34 -10.05 -10.01
C ALA A 23 8.72 -8.68 -9.69
N LEU A 24 8.66 -7.80 -10.68
CA LEU A 24 8.06 -6.47 -10.55
C LEU A 24 6.71 -6.43 -11.28
N LEU A 25 5.62 -6.33 -10.53
CA LEU A 25 4.26 -6.42 -11.06
C LEU A 25 3.49 -5.10 -10.86
N TYR A 26 2.79 -4.64 -11.89
CA TYR A 26 2.06 -3.36 -11.88
C TYR A 26 0.56 -3.55 -11.58
N GLN A 27 0.27 -4.24 -10.48
CA GLN A 27 -1.10 -4.67 -10.15
C GLN A 27 -1.58 -4.22 -8.77
N GLN A 28 -0.79 -3.43 -8.04
CA GLN A 28 -1.23 -2.87 -6.75
C GLN A 28 -2.37 -1.87 -6.99
N ARG A 29 -3.37 -1.91 -6.11
CA ARG A 29 -4.56 -1.04 -6.18
C ARG A 29 -4.79 -0.30 -4.86
N GLY A 30 -5.64 0.70 -4.91
CA GLY A 30 -5.96 1.55 -3.76
C GLY A 30 -4.84 2.54 -3.46
N THR A 31 -4.67 2.91 -2.20
CA THR A 31 -3.77 4.00 -1.80
C THR A 31 -2.35 3.56 -1.49
N ALA A 32 -2.05 2.25 -1.48
CA ALA A 32 -0.70 1.76 -1.29
C ALA A 32 0.11 1.95 -2.59
N ALA A 33 1.30 2.55 -2.46
CA ALA A 33 2.22 2.78 -3.56
C ALA A 33 2.90 1.48 -4.01
N GLY A 34 3.41 0.71 -3.05
CA GLY A 34 4.08 -0.57 -3.26
C GLY A 34 3.67 -1.59 -2.19
N THR A 35 3.91 -2.87 -2.48
CA THR A 35 3.93 -3.95 -1.49
C THR A 35 4.96 -5.01 -1.84
N ALA A 36 5.63 -5.55 -0.82
CA ALA A 36 6.51 -6.71 -0.92
C ALA A 36 5.77 -8.01 -0.58
N TRP A 37 5.89 -9.01 -1.46
CA TRP A 37 5.32 -10.34 -1.30
C TRP A 37 6.44 -11.34 -1.03
N LEU A 38 6.75 -11.51 0.25
CA LEU A 38 7.97 -12.18 0.73
C LEU A 38 8.15 -13.59 0.16
N ALA A 39 7.12 -14.44 0.30
CA ALA A 39 7.17 -15.84 -0.12
C ALA A 39 7.26 -16.01 -1.65
N ALA A 40 6.60 -15.13 -2.40
CA ALA A 40 6.59 -15.16 -3.86
C ALA A 40 7.78 -14.42 -4.48
N TRP A 41 8.58 -13.71 -3.68
CA TRP A 41 9.69 -12.88 -4.14
C TRP A 41 9.26 -11.82 -5.17
N GLU A 42 8.17 -11.09 -4.86
CA GLU A 42 7.59 -10.07 -5.75
C GLU A 42 7.53 -8.69 -5.09
N ILE A 43 7.65 -7.66 -5.92
CA ILE A 43 7.29 -6.29 -5.60
C ILE A 43 6.09 -5.93 -6.47
N ARG A 44 4.99 -5.48 -5.84
CA ARG A 44 3.79 -5.02 -6.55
C ARG A 44 3.65 -3.52 -6.42
N ILE A 45 3.62 -2.83 -7.56
CA ILE A 45 3.59 -1.38 -7.68
C ILE A 45 2.22 -0.92 -8.17
N ASN A 46 1.78 0.23 -7.67
CA ASN A 46 0.55 0.88 -8.11
C ASN A 46 0.86 1.71 -9.37
N PRO A 47 0.36 1.30 -10.55
CA PRO A 47 0.74 1.96 -11.80
C PRO A 47 0.25 3.41 -11.88
N VAL A 48 -0.88 3.74 -11.26
CA VAL A 48 -1.41 5.12 -11.28
C VAL A 48 -0.52 6.03 -10.45
N LEU A 49 -0.24 5.65 -9.20
CA LEU A 49 0.65 6.43 -8.33
C LEU A 49 2.07 6.52 -8.90
N LEU A 50 2.56 5.46 -9.57
CA LEU A 50 3.85 5.48 -10.24
C LEU A 50 3.91 6.54 -11.34
N LEU A 51 2.91 6.60 -12.22
CA LEU A 51 2.87 7.57 -13.30
C LEU A 51 2.85 9.01 -12.77
N GLU A 52 2.16 9.23 -11.66
CA GLU A 52 2.03 10.53 -10.99
C GLU A 52 3.28 10.92 -10.17
N ASN A 53 4.07 9.96 -9.69
CA ASN A 53 5.15 10.19 -8.71
C ASN A 53 6.45 9.46 -9.06
N GLN A 54 6.81 9.39 -10.35
CA GLN A 54 7.88 8.53 -10.88
C GLN A 54 9.19 8.58 -10.09
N GLN A 55 9.69 9.79 -9.79
CA GLN A 55 10.96 9.97 -9.10
C GLN A 55 10.91 9.41 -7.67
N ALA A 56 9.83 9.65 -6.93
CA ALA A 56 9.66 9.10 -5.59
C ALA A 56 9.58 7.57 -5.58
N PHE A 57 9.05 6.95 -6.65
CA PHE A 57 9.09 5.50 -6.80
C PHE A 57 10.49 4.95 -7.03
N ILE A 58 11.28 5.65 -7.85
CA ILE A 58 12.67 5.32 -8.14
C ILE A 58 13.52 5.42 -6.87
N ASP A 59 13.39 6.54 -6.15
CA ASP A 59 14.27 6.89 -5.04
C ASP A 59 13.86 6.23 -3.72
N GLU A 60 12.56 6.04 -3.51
CA GLU A 60 12.05 5.65 -2.19
C GLU A 60 11.22 4.36 -2.23
N VAL A 61 10.17 4.27 -3.05
CA VAL A 61 9.21 3.13 -2.98
C VAL A 61 9.85 1.80 -3.38
N VAL A 62 10.56 1.75 -4.52
CA VAL A 62 11.17 0.50 -4.99
C VAL A 62 12.26 -0.01 -4.03
N PRO A 63 13.21 0.83 -3.57
CA PRO A 63 14.15 0.44 -2.53
C PRO A 63 13.47 0.00 -1.23
N HIS A 64 12.38 0.67 -0.82
CA HIS A 64 11.60 0.32 0.36
C HIS A 64 11.03 -1.10 0.28
N GLU A 65 10.35 -1.43 -0.82
CA GLU A 65 9.77 -2.76 -0.99
C GLU A 65 10.84 -3.84 -1.15
N LEU A 66 11.95 -3.53 -1.84
CA LEU A 66 13.09 -4.44 -1.93
C LEU A 66 13.70 -4.71 -0.54
N ALA A 67 13.81 -3.69 0.32
CA ALA A 67 14.33 -3.87 1.67
C ALA A 67 13.51 -4.87 2.49
N HIS A 68 12.18 -4.90 2.36
CA HIS A 68 11.35 -5.91 3.02
C HIS A 68 11.68 -7.33 2.57
N LEU A 69 11.86 -7.53 1.26
CA LEU A 69 12.25 -8.82 0.70
C LEU A 69 13.62 -9.27 1.23
N LEU A 70 14.62 -8.39 1.17
CA LEU A 70 15.98 -8.68 1.59
C LEU A 70 16.07 -8.94 3.10
N VAL A 71 15.37 -8.16 3.92
CA VAL A 71 15.31 -8.37 5.38
C VAL A 71 14.73 -9.74 5.69
N TRP A 72 13.67 -10.15 5.00
CA TRP A 72 13.09 -11.46 5.20
C TRP A 72 14.05 -12.60 4.84
N LYS A 73 14.82 -12.46 3.75
CA LYS A 73 15.85 -13.45 3.38
C LYS A 73 17.01 -13.50 4.37
N GLN A 74 17.46 -12.34 4.84
CA GLN A 74 18.64 -12.24 5.70
C GLN A 74 18.35 -12.62 7.15
N PHE A 75 17.17 -12.26 7.67
CA PHE A 75 16.85 -12.33 9.10
C PHE A 75 15.59 -13.16 9.41
N GLY A 76 14.85 -13.61 8.40
CA GLY A 76 13.58 -14.30 8.59
C GLY A 76 12.48 -13.37 9.08
N ARG A 77 11.62 -13.87 9.97
CA ARG A 77 10.46 -13.12 10.47
C ARG A 77 10.88 -12.13 11.55
N VAL A 78 10.92 -10.85 11.19
CA VAL A 78 11.18 -9.73 12.11
C VAL A 78 10.09 -8.67 12.03
N ALA A 79 10.13 -7.67 12.92
CA ALA A 79 9.18 -6.56 12.90
C ALA A 79 9.30 -5.74 11.61
N PRO A 80 8.20 -5.43 10.91
CA PRO A 80 8.22 -4.52 9.77
C PRO A 80 8.80 -3.16 10.17
N HIS A 81 9.69 -2.62 9.34
CA HIS A 81 10.36 -1.34 9.59
C HIS A 81 11.15 -1.26 10.92
N GLY A 82 11.55 -2.41 11.47
CA GLY A 82 12.40 -2.54 12.65
C GLY A 82 13.87 -2.18 12.42
N LYS A 83 14.75 -2.52 13.37
CA LYS A 83 16.19 -2.18 13.31
C LYS A 83 16.88 -2.81 12.09
N GLU A 84 16.52 -4.04 11.73
CA GLU A 84 17.04 -4.77 10.58
C GLU A 84 16.66 -4.07 9.28
N TRP A 85 15.42 -3.59 9.19
CA TRP A 85 14.93 -2.88 8.02
C TRP A 85 15.57 -1.49 7.89
N LYS A 86 15.70 -0.73 8.99
CA LYS A 86 16.42 0.55 8.97
C LYS A 86 17.88 0.37 8.55
N TRP A 87 18.55 -0.65 9.09
CA TRP A 87 19.90 -1.00 8.68
C TRP A 87 19.98 -1.37 7.19
N MET A 88 19.05 -2.19 6.70
CA MET A 88 18.97 -2.55 5.28
C MET A 88 18.79 -1.29 4.40
N MET A 89 17.90 -0.38 4.78
CA MET A 89 17.67 0.86 4.03
C MET A 89 18.91 1.76 4.03
N GLU A 90 19.45 2.08 5.20
CA GLU A 90 20.45 3.14 5.33
C GLU A 90 21.87 2.65 5.07
N GLN A 91 22.23 1.47 5.58
CA GLN A 91 23.61 0.96 5.53
C GLN A 91 23.86 0.07 4.31
N VAL A 92 22.85 -0.65 3.85
CA VAL A 92 22.97 -1.56 2.70
C VAL A 92 22.51 -0.86 1.42
N LEU A 93 21.30 -0.32 1.40
CA LEU A 93 20.73 0.31 0.20
C LEU A 93 21.13 1.78 0.05
N GLY A 94 21.63 2.44 1.11
CA GLY A 94 21.99 3.87 1.06
C GLY A 94 20.79 4.81 0.81
N VAL A 95 19.59 4.41 1.25
CA VAL A 95 18.34 5.17 1.11
C VAL A 95 17.81 5.51 2.50
N PRO A 96 17.35 6.74 2.77
CA PRO A 96 16.77 7.09 4.07
C PRO A 96 15.62 6.16 4.46
N ALA A 97 15.58 5.72 5.72
CA ALA A 97 14.56 4.79 6.23
C ALA A 97 13.19 5.47 6.47
N ARG A 98 12.62 6.10 5.44
CA ARG A 98 11.30 6.72 5.47
C ARG A 98 10.20 5.67 5.33
N ARG A 99 9.28 5.65 6.30
CA ARG A 99 8.15 4.69 6.33
C ARG A 99 6.97 5.12 5.47
N THR A 100 6.78 6.44 5.33
CA THR A 100 5.58 7.03 4.73
C THR A 100 5.98 8.00 3.65
N HIS A 101 5.36 7.85 2.48
CA HIS A 101 5.36 8.85 1.43
C HIS A 101 4.01 9.55 1.44
N GLN A 102 3.99 10.85 1.19
CA GLN A 102 2.77 11.62 1.08
C GLN A 102 2.50 11.86 -0.40
N PHE A 103 1.84 10.89 -1.05
CA PHE A 103 1.35 11.04 -2.41
C PHE A 103 -0.07 11.60 -2.39
N GLU A 104 -0.39 12.42 -3.39
CA GLU A 104 -1.77 12.71 -3.70
C GLU A 104 -2.47 11.41 -4.11
N ILE A 105 -3.55 11.06 -3.39
CA ILE A 105 -4.25 9.78 -3.57
C ILE A 105 -5.62 9.95 -4.22
N ALA A 106 -6.00 11.16 -4.63
CA ALA A 106 -7.32 11.43 -5.19
C ALA A 106 -7.64 10.54 -6.40
N SER A 107 -6.64 10.29 -7.27
CA SER A 107 -6.71 9.44 -8.47
C SER A 107 -6.95 7.96 -8.17
N VAL A 108 -6.51 7.48 -7.01
CA VAL A 108 -6.59 6.06 -6.60
C VAL A 108 -7.53 5.81 -5.42
N ARG A 109 -8.14 6.87 -4.88
CA ARG A 109 -9.07 6.77 -3.76
C ARG A 109 -10.26 5.93 -4.20
N SER A 110 -10.59 4.93 -3.40
CA SER A 110 -11.74 4.08 -3.69
C SER A 110 -13.01 4.92 -3.71
N LYS A 111 -13.88 4.69 -4.70
CA LYS A 111 -15.21 5.30 -4.76
C LYS A 111 -15.95 5.08 -3.43
N THR A 112 -16.61 6.11 -2.95
CA THR A 112 -17.55 5.98 -1.84
C THR A 112 -18.97 6.13 -2.36
N PHE A 113 -19.91 5.51 -1.66
CA PHE A 113 -21.32 5.52 -2.00
C PHE A 113 -22.08 6.27 -0.92
N ALA A 114 -22.90 7.22 -1.32
CA ALA A 114 -23.74 7.98 -0.41
C ALA A 114 -24.81 7.08 0.21
N TYR A 115 -24.87 7.08 1.53
CA TYR A 115 -25.93 6.48 2.33
C TYR A 115 -26.46 7.53 3.30
N ARG A 116 -27.70 7.37 3.74
CA ARG A 116 -28.32 8.20 4.76
C ARG A 116 -28.97 7.38 5.85
N CYS A 117 -29.07 7.96 7.02
CA CYS A 117 -30.03 7.57 8.03
C CYS A 117 -31.01 8.73 8.26
N GLN A 118 -31.80 8.66 9.34
CA GLN A 118 -32.75 9.71 9.71
C GLN A 118 -32.09 10.98 10.26
N CYS A 119 -30.78 10.96 10.56
CA CYS A 119 -30.11 12.11 11.19
C CYS A 119 -28.96 12.71 10.37
N GLN A 120 -28.40 12.00 9.39
CA GLN A 120 -27.23 12.48 8.63
C GLN A 120 -26.91 11.67 7.37
N GLN A 121 -25.94 12.18 6.62
CA GLN A 121 -25.28 11.50 5.50
C GLN A 121 -24.06 10.67 5.96
N HIS A 122 -23.81 9.59 5.25
CA HIS A 122 -22.69 8.68 5.41
C HIS A 122 -22.07 8.35 4.05
N GLN A 123 -20.78 7.99 4.06
CA GLN A 123 -20.07 7.51 2.89
C GLN A 123 -19.60 6.08 3.14
N LEU A 124 -20.21 5.12 2.45
CA LEU A 124 -19.79 3.73 2.52
C LEU A 124 -18.69 3.46 1.50
N THR A 125 -17.66 2.74 1.91
CA THR A 125 -16.64 2.24 0.96
C THR A 125 -17.26 1.23 0.00
N VAL A 126 -16.64 1.02 -1.17
CA VAL A 126 -17.04 -0.05 -2.13
C VAL A 126 -17.29 -1.39 -1.42
N ARG A 127 -16.43 -1.77 -0.46
CA ARG A 127 -16.59 -3.04 0.26
C ARG A 127 -17.89 -3.09 1.06
N ARG A 128 -18.18 -2.03 1.84
CA ARG A 128 -19.42 -1.96 2.64
C ARG A 128 -20.64 -1.88 1.73
N HIS A 129 -20.58 -1.06 0.69
CA HIS A 129 -21.65 -0.97 -0.32
C HIS A 129 -21.94 -2.34 -0.96
N ASN A 130 -20.92 -3.06 -1.44
CA ASN A 130 -21.10 -4.37 -2.06
C ASN A 130 -21.70 -5.41 -1.10
N ARG A 131 -21.35 -5.37 0.20
CA ARG A 131 -21.97 -6.25 1.21
C ARG A 131 -23.46 -5.95 1.39
N VAL A 132 -23.85 -4.67 1.38
CA VAL A 132 -25.27 -4.27 1.42
C VAL A 132 -25.98 -4.76 0.15
N VAL A 133 -25.41 -4.54 -1.04
CA VAL A 133 -26.00 -4.96 -2.32
C VAL A 133 -26.18 -6.48 -2.39
N ARG A 134 -25.23 -7.24 -1.86
CA ARG A 134 -25.28 -8.72 -1.77
C ARG A 134 -26.15 -9.23 -0.61
N LYS A 135 -26.74 -8.34 0.19
CA LYS A 135 -27.52 -8.68 1.39
C LYS A 135 -26.73 -9.48 2.43
N GLU A 136 -25.40 -9.35 2.43
CA GLU A 136 -24.49 -10.00 3.39
C GLU A 136 -24.37 -9.21 4.69
N SER A 137 -24.69 -7.92 4.68
CA SER A 137 -24.59 -7.06 5.87
C SER A 137 -25.52 -5.87 5.80
N GLU A 138 -25.98 -5.47 6.98
CA GLU A 138 -26.70 -4.22 7.23
C GLU A 138 -25.84 -3.32 8.12
N TYR A 139 -25.86 -2.01 7.87
CA TYR A 139 -25.12 -1.04 8.66
C TYR A 139 -26.09 -0.09 9.33
N ARG A 140 -25.80 0.29 10.58
CA ARG A 140 -26.59 1.24 11.36
C ARG A 140 -25.77 2.48 11.70
N CYS A 141 -26.44 3.61 11.82
CA CYS A 141 -25.82 4.84 12.29
C CYS A 141 -25.48 4.71 13.78
N VAL A 142 -24.26 5.11 14.16
CA VAL A 142 -23.82 5.09 15.56
C VAL A 142 -24.51 6.15 16.42
N HIS A 143 -25.09 7.19 15.80
CA HIS A 143 -25.76 8.28 16.51
C HIS A 143 -27.24 7.97 16.79
N CYS A 144 -27.98 7.52 15.78
CA CYS A 144 -29.44 7.31 15.92
C CYS A 144 -29.87 5.84 15.86
N GLY A 145 -28.96 4.89 15.68
CA GLY A 145 -29.26 3.45 15.59
C GLY A 145 -30.03 3.01 14.32
N SER A 146 -30.49 3.97 13.51
CA SER A 146 -31.26 3.71 12.30
C SER A 146 -30.42 3.03 11.22
N LEU A 147 -31.08 2.20 10.42
CA LEU A 147 -30.46 1.51 9.28
C LEU A 147 -29.98 2.54 8.25
N LEU A 148 -28.79 2.29 7.70
CA LEU A 148 -28.27 3.07 6.58
C LEU A 148 -28.96 2.63 5.28
N THR A 149 -29.57 3.59 4.59
CA THR A 149 -30.22 3.40 3.29
C THR A 149 -29.46 4.14 2.20
N ALA A 150 -29.47 3.63 0.97
CA ALA A 150 -28.74 4.26 -0.13
C ALA A 150 -29.38 5.62 -0.50
N GLY A 151 -28.53 6.59 -0.86
CA GLY A 151 -28.93 7.92 -1.32
C GLY A 151 -28.50 9.06 -0.39
N GLU A 152 -28.80 10.28 -0.82
CA GLU A 152 -28.38 11.51 -0.15
C GLU A 152 -29.34 11.91 0.97
N PHE A 153 -28.79 12.43 2.06
CA PHE A 153 -29.59 12.99 3.15
C PHE A 153 -30.16 14.35 2.72
N VAL A 154 -31.48 14.46 2.68
CA VAL A 154 -32.18 15.74 2.46
C VAL A 154 -32.78 16.13 3.81
N PRO A 155 -32.26 17.17 4.49
CA PRO A 155 -32.92 17.71 5.67
C PRO A 155 -34.29 18.24 5.26
N ALA A 156 -35.31 17.94 6.07
CA ALA A 156 -36.60 18.61 5.98
C ALA A 156 -36.51 20.05 6.50
#